data_AF-A0A2K2FVL3-F1
#
_entry.id   AF-A0A2K2FVL3-F1
#
_cell.length_a   1.000
_cell.length_b   1.000
_cell.length_c   1.000
_cell.angle_alpha   90.00
_cell.angle_beta   90.00
_cell.angle_gamma   90.00
#
_symmetry.space_group_name_H-M   'P 1'
#
loop_
_entity.id
_entity.type
_entity.pdbx_description
1 polymer ?
#
loop_
_entity_poly.entity_id
_entity_poly.type
_entity_poly.pdbx_seq_one_letter_code
_entity_poly.pdbx_strand_id
1 'polypeptide(L)' 'MAGSKGGGGHYRSAISGRFVTSAHGKASPRTTVRESNSGGSSGGHYRSAISGRYVTTAHGKASPHTTVRES' A
#
# COMPACT_ATOMS: atom_id res chain seq x y z
N MET A 1 25.64 -1.87 2.08
CA MET A 1 24.19 -1.65 1.92
C MET A 1 23.92 -1.36 0.45
N ALA A 2 23.46 -2.32 -0.35
CA ALA A 2 22.93 -2.05 -1.70
C ALA A 2 22.41 -3.36 -2.30
N GLY A 3 21.14 -3.35 -2.73
CA GLY A 3 20.56 -4.50 -3.43
C GLY A 3 19.03 -4.48 -3.53
N SER A 4 18.41 -3.30 -3.61
CA SER A 4 16.98 -3.18 -3.90
C SER A 4 16.71 -3.55 -5.37
N LYS A 5 16.84 -4.83 -5.70
CA LYS A 5 16.40 -5.39 -6.99
C LYS A 5 14.92 -5.80 -6.85
N GLY A 6 14.07 -4.85 -6.45
CA GLY A 6 12.63 -5.03 -6.22
C GLY A 6 11.82 -4.77 -7.49
N GLY A 7 12.19 -5.40 -8.60
CA GLY A 7 11.49 -5.27 -9.88
C GLY A 7 10.56 -6.44 -10.11
N GLY A 8 9.46 -6.54 -9.35
CA GLY A 8 8.58 -7.71 -9.45
C GLY A 8 7.32 -7.65 -8.61
N GLY A 9 6.58 -6.55 -8.67
CA GLY A 9 5.26 -6.40 -8.02
C GLY A 9 5.20 -5.19 -7.13
N HIS A 10 5.00 -4.02 -7.74
CA HIS A 10 4.82 -2.74 -7.03
C HIS A 10 3.49 -2.65 -6.29
N TYR A 11 2.82 -3.75 -5.94
CA TYR A 11 1.50 -3.70 -5.35
C TYR A 11 1.44 -4.53 -4.07
N ARG A 12 0.81 -3.99 -3.04
CA ARG A 12 0.67 -4.62 -1.73
C ARG A 12 -0.78 -4.62 -1.31
N SER A 13 -1.31 -5.79 -0.97
CA SER A 13 -2.68 -5.94 -0.51
C SER A 13 -2.91 -5.14 0.76
N ALA A 14 -3.94 -4.31 0.76
CA ALA A 14 -4.32 -3.52 1.90
C ALA A 14 -5.00 -4.32 3.01
N ILE A 15 -5.58 -5.45 2.62
CA ILE A 15 -6.29 -6.35 3.52
C ILE A 15 -5.30 -7.23 4.29
N SER A 16 -4.30 -7.78 3.59
CA SER A 16 -3.40 -8.78 4.16
C SER A 16 -1.95 -8.31 4.31
N GLY A 17 -1.60 -7.11 3.83
CA GLY A 17 -0.22 -6.59 3.82
C GLY A 17 0.75 -7.36 2.90
N ARG A 18 0.25 -8.32 2.10
CA ARG A 18 1.06 -9.19 1.23
C ARG A 18 1.35 -8.51 -0.09
N PHE A 19 2.55 -8.69 -0.62
CA PHE A 19 2.88 -8.29 -1.98
C PHE A 19 2.07 -9.12 -2.98
N VAL A 20 1.52 -8.44 -3.97
CA VAL A 20 0.71 -9.03 -5.03
C VAL A 20 1.26 -8.62 -6.39
N THR A 21 0.89 -9.37 -7.42
CA THR A 21 1.33 -9.08 -8.78
C THR A 21 0.74 -7.77 -9.28
N SER A 22 1.43 -7.13 -10.24
CA SER A 22 0.95 -5.89 -10.87
C SER A 22 -0.40 -6.05 -11.56
N ALA A 23 -0.68 -7.23 -12.13
CA ALA A 23 -1.99 -7.54 -12.71
C ALA A 23 -3.07 -7.59 -11.64
N HIS A 24 -2.80 -8.22 -10.49
CA HIS A 24 -3.73 -8.26 -9.37
C HIS A 24 -3.96 -6.86 -8.79
N GLY A 25 -2.91 -6.05 -8.66
CA GLY A 25 -3.05 -4.68 -8.17
C GLY A 25 -3.85 -3.77 -9.11
N LYS A 26 -3.72 -3.98 -10.43
CA LYS A 26 -4.54 -3.29 -11.43
C LYS A 26 -5.98 -3.79 -11.49
N ALA A 27 -6.21 -5.08 -11.23
CA ALA A 27 -7.55 -5.66 -11.14
C ALA A 27 -8.27 -5.21 -9.86
N SER A 28 -7.51 -4.99 -8.78
CA SER A 28 -8.02 -4.68 -7.44
C SER A 28 -7.44 -3.38 -6.88
N PRO A 29 -7.53 -2.23 -7.60
CA PRO A 29 -6.92 -0.97 -7.16
C PRO A 29 -7.52 -0.46 -5.86
N ARG A 30 -8.73 -0.91 -5.52
CA ARG A 30 -9.41 -0.55 -4.27
C ARG A 30 -8.77 -1.21 -3.06
N THR A 31 -8.16 -2.37 -3.20
CA THR A 31 -7.65 -3.18 -2.08
C THR A 31 -6.16 -3.47 -2.18
N THR A 32 -5.44 -2.83 -3.09
CA THR A 32 -3.99 -2.95 -3.22
C THR A 32 -3.35 -1.57 -3.36
N VAL A 33 -2.30 -1.30 -2.60
CA VAL A 33 -1.49 -0.08 -2.68
C VAL A 33 -0.41 -0.27 -3.73
N ARG A 34 -0.19 0.73 -4.59
CA ARG A 34 1.01 0.76 -5.42
C ARG A 34 2.22 1.26 -4.60
N GLU A 35 3.13 0.36 -4.25
CA GLU A 35 4.41 0.67 -3.61
C GLU A 35 5.37 1.30 -4.63
N SER A 36 5.48 2.63 -4.58
CA SER A 36 6.61 3.34 -5.18
C SER A 36 7.74 3.37 -4.14
N ASN A 37 8.97 3.08 -4.56
CA ASN A 37 10.16 2.88 -3.72
C ASN A 37 10.68 4.18 -3.06
N SER A 38 9.78 5.03 -2.57
CA SER A 38 10.11 6.30 -1.91
C SER A 38 9.56 6.29 -0.48
N GLY A 39 10.49 6.12 0.46
CA GLY A 39 10.39 6.61 1.84
C GLY A 39 9.37 5.91 2.71
N GLY A 40 9.83 4.94 3.51
CA GLY A 40 9.06 4.41 4.63
C GLY A 40 8.67 5.51 5.61
N SER A 41 7.38 5.58 5.92
CA SER A 41 6.88 6.36 7.06
C SER A 41 6.72 5.44 8.25
N SER A 42 7.67 5.51 9.19
CA SER A 42 7.66 4.80 10.48
C SER A 42 6.71 5.41 11.51
N GLY A 43 5.51 5.81 11.10
CA GLY A 43 4.51 6.44 11.97
C GLY A 43 3.12 6.00 11.59
N GLY A 44 2.25 5.76 12.59
CA GLY A 44 0.91 5.16 12.48
C GLY A 44 -0.08 5.90 11.57
N HIS A 45 0.24 5.98 10.29
CA HIS A 45 -0.50 6.64 9.24
C HIS A 45 -1.21 5.60 8.37
N TYR A 46 -2.34 5.99 7.81
CA TYR A 46 -3.05 5.15 6.87
C TYR A 46 -2.65 5.57 5.45
N ARG A 47 -2.41 4.62 4.56
CA ARG A 47 -2.19 4.87 3.13
C ARG A 47 -3.35 4.35 2.31
N SER A 48 -3.88 5.17 1.41
CA SER A 48 -4.89 4.74 0.46
C SER A 48 -4.32 3.73 -0.52
N ALA A 49 -4.96 2.56 -0.63
CA ALA A 49 -4.70 1.56 -1.66
C ALA A 49 -4.88 2.14 -3.07
N ILE A 50 -5.94 2.92 -3.24
CA ILE A 50 -6.34 3.46 -4.54
C ILE A 50 -5.31 4.45 -5.09
N SER A 51 -4.87 5.38 -4.24
CA SER A 51 -4.05 6.52 -4.68
C SER A 51 -2.59 6.46 -4.21
N GLY A 52 -2.25 5.56 -3.28
CA GLY A 52 -0.95 5.54 -2.60
C GLY A 52 -0.72 6.75 -1.70
N ARG A 53 -1.71 7.63 -1.52
CA ARG A 53 -1.59 8.84 -0.69
C ARG A 53 -1.79 8.51 0.77
N TYR A 54 -1.08 9.22 1.63
CA TYR A 54 -1.38 9.20 3.07
C TYR A 54 -2.75 9.83 3.31
N VAL A 55 -3.56 9.15 4.10
CA VAL A 55 -4.88 9.57 4.53
C VAL A 55 -4.93 9.64 6.05
N THR A 56 -5.90 10.38 6.56
CA THR A 56 -6.07 10.52 8.00
C THR A 56 -6.47 9.19 8.63
N THR A 57 -6.17 9.03 9.92
CA THR A 57 -6.58 7.85 10.69
C THR A 57 -8.08 7.62 10.69
N ALA A 58 -8.88 8.69 10.74
CA ALA A 58 -10.34 8.58 10.62
C ALA A 58 -10.76 8.01 9.27
N HIS A 59 -10.12 8.46 8.17
CA HIS A 59 -10.40 7.97 6.83
C HIS A 59 -9.96 6.51 6.65
N GLY A 60 -8.82 6.14 7.23
CA GLY A 60 -8.35 4.77 7.24
C GLY A 60 -9.25 3.82 8.03
N LYS A 61 -9.73 4.26 9.19
CA LYS A 61 -10.72 3.53 9.99
C LYS A 61 -12.09 3.42 9.31
N ALA A 62 -12.52 4.46 8.57
CA ALA A 62 -13.74 4.43 7.79
C ALA A 62 -13.63 3.53 6.56
N SER A 63 -12.42 3.36 6.03
CA SER A 63 -12.15 2.59 4.80
C SER A 63 -11.02 1.57 5.00
N PRO A 64 -11.20 0.57 5.89
CA PRO A 64 -10.15 -0.39 6.23
C PRO A 64 -9.78 -1.31 5.06
N HIS A 65 -10.68 -1.51 4.10
CA HIS A 65 -10.44 -2.39 2.96
C HIS A 65 -9.65 -1.68 1.85
N THR A 66 -9.63 -0.35 1.87
CA THR A 66 -9.00 0.48 0.84
C THR A 66 -7.87 1.34 1.38
N THR A 67 -7.43 1.05 2.60
CA THR A 67 -6.31 1.74 3.23
C THR A 67 -5.44 0.74 3.99
N VAL A 68 -4.16 1.07 4.12
CA VAL A 68 -3.16 0.26 4.82
C VAL A 68 -2.71 1.03 6.02
N ARG A 69 -2.78 0.39 7.18
CA ARG A 69 -2.18 0.92 8.39
C ARG A 69 -0.68 0.65 8.34
N GLU A 70 0.10 1.70 8.13
CA GLU A 70 1.55 1.63 8.25
C GLU A 70 1.89 1.62 9.75
N SER A 71 2.76 0.70 10.17
CA SER A 71 3.13 0.44 11.58
C SER A 71 4.64 0.41 11.72
#